data_AF-A0AA85EMX4-F1
#
_entry.id   AF-A0AA85EMX4-F1
#
_cell.length_a   1.000
_cell.length_b   1.000
_cell.length_c   1.000
_cell.angle_alpha   90.00
_cell.angle_beta   90.00
_cell.angle_gamma   90.00
#
_symmetry.space_group_name_H-M   'P 1'
#
loop_
_entity.id
_entity.type
_entity.pdbx_description
1 polymer ?
#
loop_
_entity_poly.entity_id
_entity_poly.type
_entity_poly.pdbx_seq_one_letter_code
_entity_poly.pdbx_strand_id
1 'polypeptide(L)'
;MLSICTKSEQKWLQCVDQLNDLSTTNYVKLSGFDGSVRLFHTPFNYGLLDIQIPFTINNEKQMNDMLNERYVLSNSSDVIAMSDVNSSVETRKRNVHHPKYFNATEALHVIEVGLSDDGMPVNGGSIIVVQLPTSACSPTKPPESLDLIVIVKSCIYCFDKRSYARDTYMKSHLWKDFRIRFVFVVGLPTPNETDVYHFDGVTVNLGRNAFGLSKLYKNSRWIAAKKLYDESRKFNDMLVGSFHDTYFNLTSKMMLSYRWTTTFCKGQTPLYLFVDDDYVLLPGNTIRLVRSLNASVLRSTVGGLVHYTSVVARPSKEKFDLRWAVSVNEYPWDYYPPYFYGIGYLLGSNIVSDASVAMAFTQSLRIDDSFLGIVLSRLNRTLTNMKEFSMDESTPKTKYFLVIIDIDTADDIINWKTGDIMNH
;
A
#
# COMPACT_ATOMS: atom_id res chain seq x y z
N MET A 1 -4.01 2.41 21.15
CA MET A 1 -3.02 3.51 21.18
C MET A 1 -3.66 4.89 21.11
N LEU A 2 -4.33 5.27 20.00
CA LEU A 2 -4.81 6.66 19.79
C LEU A 2 -5.61 7.24 20.96
N SER A 3 -6.52 6.47 21.56
CA SER A 3 -7.35 6.90 22.70
C SER A 3 -6.56 7.33 23.95
N ILE A 4 -5.33 6.84 24.11
CA ILE A 4 -4.45 7.17 25.23
C ILE A 4 -3.50 8.29 24.83
N CYS A 5 -2.87 8.14 23.65
CA CYS A 5 -1.82 9.03 23.19
C CYS A 5 -2.33 10.42 22.81
N THR A 6 -3.60 10.56 22.40
CA THR A 6 -4.16 11.88 22.02
C THR A 6 -4.75 12.66 23.19
N LYS A 7 -4.64 12.17 24.44
CA LYS A 7 -5.15 12.87 25.63
C LYS A 7 -4.42 14.21 25.91
N SER A 8 -3.15 14.30 25.57
CA SER A 8 -2.36 15.54 25.63
C SER A 8 -1.18 15.46 24.66
N GLU A 9 -0.63 16.62 24.29
CA GLU A 9 0.53 16.70 23.40
C GLU A 9 1.76 15.99 23.98
N GLN A 10 2.02 16.13 25.28
CA GLN A 10 3.11 15.42 25.95
C GLN A 10 2.95 13.89 25.86
N LYS A 11 1.73 13.36 26.04
CA LYS A 11 1.48 11.91 25.91
C LYS A 11 1.63 11.44 24.47
N TRP A 12 1.28 12.28 23.51
CA TRP A 12 1.47 11.97 22.09
C TRP A 12 2.95 11.81 21.76
N LEU A 13 3.78 12.76 22.17
CA LEU A 13 5.24 12.68 21.97
C LEU A 13 5.81 11.41 22.60
N GLN A 14 5.45 11.11 23.86
CA GLN A 14 5.88 9.87 24.53
C GLN A 14 5.49 8.60 23.79
N CYS A 15 4.29 8.54 23.21
CA CYS A 15 3.85 7.38 22.43
C CYS A 15 4.59 7.26 21.10
N VAL A 16 4.87 8.39 20.43
CA VAL A 16 5.63 8.39 19.16
C VAL A 16 7.06 7.93 19.40
N ASP A 17 7.71 8.41 20.46
CA ASP A 17 9.06 7.96 20.83
C ASP A 17 9.08 6.45 21.11
N GLN A 18 8.07 5.93 21.83
CA GLN A 18 7.95 4.48 22.06
C GLN A 18 7.75 3.65 20.80
N LEU A 19 7.09 4.18 19.77
CA LEU A 19 6.95 3.46 18.50
C LEU A 19 8.30 3.34 17.77
N ASN A 20 9.16 4.36 17.89
CA ASN A 20 10.49 4.35 17.30
C ASN A 20 11.42 3.37 18.03
N ASP A 21 11.23 3.19 19.34
CA ASP A 21 12.04 2.30 20.19
C ASP A 21 11.36 0.95 20.48
N LEU A 22 10.34 0.56 19.71
CA LEU A 22 9.52 -0.61 20.00
C LEU A 22 10.34 -1.91 19.94
N SER A 23 10.61 -2.51 21.09
CA SER A 23 11.20 -3.84 21.18
C SER A 23 10.17 -4.93 20.83
N THR A 24 10.36 -5.59 19.70
CA THR A 24 9.42 -6.60 19.16
C THR A 24 9.62 -8.01 19.75
N THR A 25 10.38 -8.16 20.84
CA THR A 25 10.73 -9.47 21.41
C THR A 25 9.72 -9.99 22.43
N ASN A 26 8.92 -9.13 23.05
CA ASN A 26 7.97 -9.51 24.10
C ASN A 26 6.51 -9.37 23.61
N TYR A 27 6.02 -10.39 22.89
CA TYR A 27 4.67 -10.42 22.33
C TYR A 27 3.87 -11.66 22.73
N VAL A 28 2.55 -11.53 22.63
CA VAL A 28 1.62 -12.65 22.74
C VAL A 28 1.02 -12.95 21.37
N LYS A 29 0.91 -14.24 21.01
CA LYS A 29 0.17 -14.68 19.82
C LYS A 29 -1.32 -14.74 20.15
N LEU A 30 -2.16 -14.18 19.29
CA LEU A 30 -3.60 -14.21 19.49
C LEU A 30 -4.19 -15.52 18.96
N SER A 31 -5.00 -16.19 19.79
CA SER A 31 -5.76 -17.36 19.38
C SER A 31 -6.80 -16.99 18.31
N GLY A 32 -6.99 -17.87 17.32
CA GLY A 32 -7.89 -17.64 16.19
C GLY A 32 -7.21 -17.05 14.94
N PHE A 33 -5.91 -16.71 15.01
CA PHE A 33 -5.07 -16.36 13.86
C PHE A 33 -4.00 -17.43 13.66
N ASP A 34 -3.51 -17.59 12.43
CA ASP A 34 -2.46 -18.56 12.04
C ASP A 34 -1.04 -18.17 12.52
N GLY A 35 -0.94 -17.39 13.60
CA GLY A 35 0.32 -16.85 14.10
C GLY A 35 0.84 -15.61 13.34
N SER A 36 0.14 -15.18 12.29
CA SER A 36 0.39 -13.91 11.57
C SER A 36 0.10 -12.67 12.41
N VAL A 37 -0.58 -12.78 13.55
CA VAL A 37 -0.91 -11.63 14.40
C VAL A 37 -0.23 -11.75 15.75
N ARG A 38 0.59 -10.74 16.06
CA ARG A 38 1.23 -10.57 17.38
C ARG A 38 0.63 -9.37 18.08
N LEU A 39 0.49 -9.45 19.40
CA LEU A 39 0.04 -8.35 20.25
C LEU A 39 1.18 -7.96 21.20
N PHE A 40 1.64 -6.71 21.08
CA PHE A 40 2.59 -6.09 21.99
C PHE A 40 1.86 -5.33 23.08
N HIS A 41 2.27 -5.51 24.33
CA HIS A 41 1.83 -4.68 25.43
C HIS A 41 2.80 -3.52 25.60
N THR A 42 2.30 -2.29 25.59
CA THR A 42 3.13 -1.10 25.80
C THR A 42 3.17 -0.69 27.28
N PRO A 43 4.20 0.05 27.72
CA PRO A 43 4.27 0.60 29.08
C PRO A 43 3.09 1.51 29.46
N PHE A 44 2.32 1.99 28.48
CA PHE A 44 1.13 2.82 28.67
C PHE A 44 -0.18 2.01 28.70
N ASN A 45 -0.11 0.69 28.91
CA ASN A 45 -1.26 -0.20 29.05
C ASN A 45 -2.21 -0.19 27.84
N TYR A 46 -1.66 -0.12 26.62
CA TYR A 46 -2.41 -0.43 25.40
C TYR A 46 -1.72 -1.51 24.58
N GLY A 47 -2.53 -2.25 23.83
CA GLY A 47 -2.06 -3.21 22.85
C GLY A 47 -1.70 -2.55 21.51
N LEU A 48 -0.62 -3.02 20.89
CA LEU A 48 -0.27 -2.75 19.49
C LEU A 48 -0.29 -4.06 18.72
N LEU A 49 -1.08 -4.08 17.64
CA LEU A 49 -1.17 -5.24 16.76
C LEU A 49 -0.06 -5.19 15.73
N ASP A 50 0.58 -6.31 15.49
CA ASP A 50 1.57 -6.49 14.46
C ASP A 50 1.12 -7.55 13.50
N ILE A 51 0.97 -7.14 12.25
CA ILE A 51 0.58 -8.02 11.16
C ILE A 51 1.85 -8.51 10.48
N GLN A 52 2.16 -9.77 10.77
CA GLN A 52 3.26 -10.52 10.22
C GLN A 52 2.82 -11.25 8.96
N ILE A 53 3.78 -11.57 8.11
CA ILE A 53 3.57 -12.51 7.03
C ILE A 53 3.85 -13.90 7.60
N PRO A 54 2.90 -14.85 7.51
CA PRO A 54 3.13 -16.19 8.03
C PRO A 54 4.21 -16.87 7.18
N PHE A 55 5.32 -17.24 7.82
CA PHE A 55 6.37 -18.10 7.25
C PHE A 55 7.05 -18.89 8.37
N THR A 56 7.54 -20.08 8.04
CA THR A 56 8.38 -20.91 8.92
C THR A 56 9.84 -20.76 8.53
N ILE A 57 10.77 -20.95 9.48
CA ILE A 57 12.21 -21.01 9.22
C ILE A 57 12.67 -22.44 9.51
N ASN A 58 13.32 -23.08 8.54
CA ASN A 58 13.98 -24.37 8.71
C ASN A 58 15.46 -24.16 9.02
N ASN A 59 15.93 -24.77 10.11
CA ASN A 59 17.34 -24.72 10.55
C ASN A 59 18.29 -25.55 9.66
N GLU A 60 17.83 -26.06 8.51
CA GLU A 60 18.70 -26.78 7.59
C GLU A 60 19.57 -25.80 6.81
N LYS A 61 20.90 -25.95 6.97
CA LYS A 61 21.94 -25.10 6.39
C LYS A 61 22.13 -25.26 4.87
N GLN A 62 21.12 -25.71 4.13
CA GLN A 62 21.22 -25.72 2.67
C GLN A 62 20.88 -24.34 2.11
N MET A 63 21.92 -23.61 1.72
CA MET A 63 21.78 -22.40 0.90
C MET A 63 21.09 -22.79 -0.41
N ASN A 64 19.84 -22.36 -0.59
CA ASN A 64 19.18 -22.44 -1.88
C ASN A 64 19.55 -21.18 -2.70
N ASP A 65 20.79 -21.15 -3.21
CA ASP A 65 21.35 -20.03 -3.99
C ASP A 65 20.58 -19.73 -5.29
N MET A 66 19.65 -20.60 -5.70
CA MET A 66 18.76 -20.40 -6.87
C MET A 66 17.69 -19.31 -6.67
N LEU A 67 17.45 -18.87 -5.43
CA LEU A 67 16.31 -18.01 -5.10
C LEU A 67 16.69 -16.53 -4.90
N ASN A 68 17.84 -16.11 -5.40
CA ASN A 68 18.27 -14.71 -5.40
C ASN A 68 19.10 -14.43 -6.65
N GLU A 69 18.52 -13.94 -7.76
CA GLU A 69 19.29 -13.03 -8.63
C GLU A 69 19.73 -11.86 -7.75
N ARG A 70 21.01 -11.91 -7.42
CA ARG A 70 21.77 -10.81 -6.88
C ARG A 70 22.43 -10.14 -8.07
N TYR A 71 22.77 -8.87 -7.95
CA TYR A 71 23.52 -8.19 -9.01
C TYR A 71 24.72 -7.49 -8.41
N VAL A 72 25.79 -7.38 -9.20
CA VAL A 72 26.96 -6.55 -8.87
C VAL A 72 26.92 -5.35 -9.81
N LEU A 73 26.96 -4.15 -9.25
CA LEU A 73 27.27 -2.95 -10.02
C LEU A 73 28.78 -2.94 -10.26
N SER A 74 29.19 -3.27 -11.49
CA SER A 74 30.56 -2.98 -11.91
C SER A 74 30.64 -1.51 -12.36
N ASN A 75 31.78 -0.85 -12.12
CA ASN A 75 32.09 0.56 -12.43
C ASN A 75 30.93 1.35 -13.10
N SER A 76 29.98 1.73 -12.25
CA SER A 76 28.85 2.65 -12.46
C SER A 76 27.86 2.45 -13.62
N SER A 77 27.91 1.37 -14.41
CA SER A 77 26.99 1.23 -15.57
C SER A 77 26.49 -0.18 -15.88
N ASP A 78 27.30 -1.21 -15.63
CA ASP A 78 26.94 -2.57 -16.03
C ASP A 78 26.40 -3.36 -14.83
N VAL A 79 25.12 -3.71 -14.90
CA VAL A 79 24.42 -4.59 -13.97
C VAL A 79 24.72 -6.03 -14.39
N ILE A 80 25.60 -6.71 -13.66
CA ILE A 80 25.95 -8.11 -13.95
C ILE A 80 25.18 -9.01 -12.99
N ALA A 81 24.48 -10.02 -13.52
CA ALA A 81 23.83 -11.02 -12.69
C ALA A 81 24.89 -11.78 -11.88
N MET A 82 24.65 -11.99 -10.58
CA MET A 82 25.59 -12.67 -9.69
C MET A 82 25.85 -14.12 -10.11
N SER A 83 24.91 -14.74 -10.84
CA SER A 83 25.12 -16.04 -11.50
C SER A 83 26.34 -16.03 -12.42
N ASP A 84 26.66 -14.86 -12.97
CA ASP A 84 27.69 -14.68 -14.00
C ASP A 84 29.01 -14.17 -13.39
N VAL A 85 29.05 -13.93 -12.07
CA VAL A 85 30.23 -13.42 -11.35
C VAL A 85 30.99 -14.56 -10.66
N ASN A 86 32.22 -14.83 -11.14
CA ASN A 86 33.12 -15.82 -10.54
C ASN A 86 33.82 -15.22 -9.29
N SER A 87 33.17 -15.28 -8.12
CA SER A 87 33.67 -14.68 -6.87
C SER A 87 33.37 -15.56 -5.64
N SER A 88 34.14 -15.41 -4.55
CA SER A 88 33.94 -16.19 -3.32
C SER A 88 32.67 -15.76 -2.57
N VAL A 89 32.07 -16.66 -1.78
CA VAL A 89 30.83 -16.41 -1.02
C VAL A 89 30.91 -15.15 -0.15
N GLU A 90 32.08 -14.85 0.39
CA GLU A 90 32.30 -13.67 1.23
C GLU A 90 32.36 -12.37 0.41
N THR A 91 32.95 -12.41 -0.80
CA THR A 91 32.95 -11.29 -1.74
C THR A 91 31.55 -11.04 -2.31
N ARG A 92 30.79 -12.12 -2.57
CA ARG A 92 29.37 -12.10 -2.92
C ARG A 92 28.46 -11.57 -1.81
N LYS A 93 28.93 -11.39 -0.58
CA LYS A 93 28.16 -10.74 0.50
C LYS A 93 28.43 -9.23 0.58
N ARG A 94 29.61 -8.77 0.17
CA ARG A 94 30.05 -7.37 0.32
C ARG A 94 29.69 -6.45 -0.87
N ASN A 95 29.55 -7.01 -2.08
CA ASN A 95 29.38 -6.23 -3.33
C ASN A 95 27.99 -6.38 -3.99
N VAL A 96 26.98 -6.85 -3.25
CA VAL A 96 25.62 -7.03 -3.79
C VAL A 96 24.87 -5.71 -3.78
N HIS A 97 24.38 -5.31 -4.95
CA HIS A 97 23.34 -4.30 -5.04
C HIS A 97 22.01 -5.01 -5.31
N HIS A 98 21.06 -4.78 -4.41
CA HIS A 98 19.78 -5.48 -4.32
C HIS A 98 18.78 -4.94 -5.37
N PRO A 99 17.89 -5.78 -5.92
CA PRO A 99 16.89 -6.52 -5.15
C PRO A 99 17.18 -8.01 -5.03
N LYS A 100 16.81 -8.61 -3.89
CA LYS A 100 16.73 -10.08 -3.77
C LYS A 100 15.69 -10.61 -4.76
N TYR A 101 16.10 -11.20 -5.89
CA TYR A 101 15.17 -11.93 -6.77
C TYR A 101 14.80 -13.27 -6.13
N PHE A 102 13.80 -13.25 -5.27
CA PHE A 102 13.09 -14.40 -4.77
C PHE A 102 12.00 -14.73 -5.80
N ASN A 103 12.06 -15.91 -6.44
CA ASN A 103 10.98 -16.39 -7.30
C ASN A 103 9.71 -16.43 -6.45
N ALA A 104 8.77 -15.52 -6.70
CA ALA A 104 7.63 -15.31 -5.81
C ALA A 104 6.62 -16.47 -5.85
N THR A 105 6.62 -17.28 -6.92
CA THR A 105 5.84 -18.52 -6.98
C THR A 105 6.47 -19.61 -6.13
N GLU A 106 7.80 -19.76 -6.21
CA GLU A 106 8.54 -20.68 -5.34
C GLU A 106 8.53 -20.18 -3.88
N ALA A 107 8.51 -18.88 -3.65
CA ALA A 107 8.35 -18.25 -2.33
C ALA A 107 7.08 -18.70 -1.62
N LEU A 108 5.96 -18.71 -2.36
CA LEU A 108 4.67 -19.15 -1.84
C LEU A 108 4.75 -20.63 -1.45
N HIS A 109 5.44 -21.46 -2.24
CA HIS A 109 5.67 -22.87 -1.92
C HIS A 109 6.65 -23.07 -0.75
N VAL A 110 7.74 -22.29 -0.71
CA VAL A 110 8.78 -22.33 0.34
C VAL A 110 8.26 -21.82 1.67
N ILE A 111 7.28 -20.91 1.69
CA ILE A 111 6.59 -20.52 2.94
C ILE A 111 5.80 -21.69 3.54
N GLU A 112 5.27 -22.59 2.71
CA GLU A 112 4.59 -23.79 3.19
C GLU A 112 5.57 -24.81 3.79
N VAL A 113 6.81 -24.87 3.28
CA VAL A 113 7.81 -25.86 3.70
C VAL A 113 8.89 -25.34 4.66
N GLY A 114 9.14 -24.03 4.74
CA GLY A 114 10.10 -23.33 5.61
C GLY A 114 11.31 -22.70 4.91
N LEU A 115 11.70 -21.50 5.35
CA LEU A 115 12.82 -20.68 4.83
C LEU A 115 14.16 -20.98 5.52
N SER A 116 15.28 -20.88 4.80
CA SER A 116 16.63 -20.84 5.41
C SER A 116 16.96 -19.44 5.97
N ASP A 117 17.98 -19.31 6.83
CA ASP A 117 18.43 -18.02 7.41
C ASP A 117 18.72 -16.92 6.35
N ASP A 118 19.30 -17.25 5.20
CA ASP A 118 19.57 -16.28 4.11
C ASP A 118 18.30 -15.88 3.33
N GLY A 119 17.19 -16.60 3.54
CA GLY A 119 15.87 -16.39 2.93
C GLY A 119 14.99 -15.39 3.67
N MET A 120 15.49 -14.71 4.71
CA MET A 120 14.67 -13.76 5.48
C MET A 120 14.12 -12.62 4.59
N PRO A 121 12.82 -12.29 4.72
CA PRO A 121 12.17 -11.24 3.94
C PRO A 121 12.76 -9.86 4.26
N VAL A 122 13.09 -9.09 3.22
CA VAL A 122 13.68 -7.74 3.33
C VAL A 122 12.73 -6.72 3.93
N ASN A 123 11.44 -6.83 3.64
CA ASN A 123 10.37 -6.06 4.26
C ASN A 123 9.61 -6.92 5.29
N GLY A 124 10.24 -7.97 5.82
CA GLY A 124 9.64 -8.90 6.78
C GLY A 124 9.38 -8.33 8.17
N GLY A 125 9.84 -7.09 8.42
CA GLY A 125 9.69 -6.41 9.69
C GLY A 125 8.23 -6.20 10.11
N SER A 126 8.06 -5.82 11.38
CA SER A 126 6.75 -5.54 11.97
C SER A 126 6.04 -4.40 11.26
N ILE A 127 4.79 -4.62 10.86
CA ILE A 127 3.88 -3.57 10.42
C ILE A 127 2.86 -3.42 11.55
N ILE A 128 3.08 -2.40 12.38
CA ILE A 128 2.23 -2.17 13.53
C ILE A 128 0.99 -1.39 13.12
N VAL A 129 -0.15 -1.90 13.55
CA VAL A 129 -1.46 -1.29 13.39
C VAL A 129 -1.85 -0.58 14.67
N VAL A 130 -2.12 0.71 14.50
CA VAL A 130 -2.53 1.64 15.55
C VAL A 130 -4.05 1.61 15.75
N GLN A 131 -4.79 1.42 14.65
CA GLN A 131 -6.25 1.35 14.62
C GLN A 131 -6.69 0.46 13.45
N LEU A 132 -7.58 -0.50 13.73
CA LEU A 132 -8.26 -1.29 12.70
C LEU A 132 -9.62 -0.66 12.36
N PRO A 133 -10.08 -0.75 11.10
CA PRO A 133 -11.46 -0.44 10.74
C PRO A 133 -12.38 -1.50 11.39
N THR A 134 -13.48 -1.06 11.99
CA THR A 134 -14.50 -2.00 12.52
C THR A 134 -15.70 -2.13 11.58
N SER A 135 -15.79 -1.29 10.55
CA SER A 135 -16.81 -1.36 9.49
C SER A 135 -16.55 -2.47 8.46
N ALA A 136 -15.30 -2.92 8.32
CA ALA A 136 -14.87 -3.94 7.36
C ALA A 136 -13.89 -4.90 8.03
N CYS A 137 -14.07 -6.21 7.80
CA CYS A 137 -13.14 -7.25 8.24
C CYS A 137 -12.73 -7.18 9.72
N SER A 138 -13.64 -6.79 10.60
CA SER A 138 -13.35 -6.67 12.02
C SER A 138 -13.15 -8.06 12.63
N PRO A 139 -12.04 -8.35 13.32
CA PRO A 139 -11.82 -9.64 13.96
C PRO A 139 -12.80 -9.96 15.09
N THR A 140 -13.52 -8.93 15.57
CA THR A 140 -14.53 -9.03 16.64
C THR A 140 -15.95 -9.23 16.12
N LYS A 141 -16.16 -9.23 14.79
CA LYS A 141 -17.48 -9.39 14.16
C LYS A 141 -17.50 -10.65 13.29
N PRO A 142 -18.68 -11.27 13.07
CA PRO A 142 -18.80 -12.35 12.11
C PRO A 142 -18.34 -11.93 10.71
N PRO A 143 -17.72 -12.82 9.91
CA PRO A 143 -17.36 -12.54 8.53
C PRO A 143 -18.58 -12.13 7.69
N GLU A 144 -18.43 -11.11 6.86
CA GLU A 144 -19.44 -10.66 5.92
C GLU A 144 -19.08 -11.12 4.50
N SER A 145 -20.08 -11.51 3.70
CA SER A 145 -19.87 -11.75 2.27
C SER A 145 -20.07 -10.43 1.51
N LEU A 146 -19.00 -9.93 0.91
CA LEU A 146 -18.92 -8.64 0.22
C LEU A 146 -18.55 -8.84 -1.26
N ASP A 147 -19.13 -8.03 -2.13
CA ASP A 147 -18.83 -8.03 -3.56
C ASP A 147 -17.53 -7.26 -3.87
N LEU A 148 -17.23 -6.22 -3.09
CA LEU A 148 -16.03 -5.40 -3.24
C LEU A 148 -15.61 -4.77 -1.90
N ILE A 149 -14.30 -4.73 -1.64
CA ILE A 149 -13.72 -3.83 -0.64
C ILE A 149 -12.87 -2.78 -1.34
N VAL A 150 -13.16 -1.51 -1.07
CA VAL A 150 -12.42 -0.36 -1.61
C VAL A 150 -11.44 0.13 -0.55
N ILE A 151 -10.16 0.19 -0.94
CA ILE A 151 -9.06 0.71 -0.14
C ILE A 151 -8.70 2.08 -0.68
N VAL A 152 -8.95 3.11 0.12
CA VAL A 152 -8.65 4.50 -0.24
C VAL A 152 -7.36 4.92 0.44
N LYS A 153 -6.27 5.06 -0.32
CA LYS A 153 -5.03 5.67 0.18
C LYS A 153 -5.31 7.15 0.43
N SER A 154 -5.28 7.57 1.70
CA SER A 154 -5.55 8.96 2.07
C SER A 154 -4.38 9.57 2.83
N CYS A 155 -4.19 10.88 2.75
CA CYS A 155 -3.17 11.55 3.55
C CYS A 155 -3.65 11.82 4.98
N ILE A 156 -2.75 11.78 5.97
CA ILE A 156 -3.08 12.06 7.39
C ILE A 156 -3.86 13.38 7.60
N TYR A 157 -3.61 14.41 6.78
CA TYR A 157 -4.26 15.71 6.89
C TYR A 157 -5.50 15.89 5.99
N CYS A 158 -5.84 14.90 5.16
CA CYS A 158 -6.89 14.97 4.14
C CYS A 158 -8.29 14.71 4.71
N PHE A 159 -8.61 15.33 5.85
CA PHE A 159 -9.89 15.15 6.55
C PHE A 159 -11.09 15.53 5.68
N ASP A 160 -10.96 16.61 4.89
CA ASP A 160 -12.05 17.14 4.10
C ASP A 160 -12.35 16.23 2.90
N LYS A 161 -11.32 15.67 2.26
CA LYS A 161 -11.48 14.65 1.20
C LYS A 161 -12.18 13.38 1.73
N ARG A 162 -11.79 12.90 2.91
CA ARG A 162 -12.46 11.76 3.54
C ARG A 162 -13.90 12.08 3.94
N SER A 163 -14.18 13.31 4.38
CA SER A 163 -15.55 13.74 4.64
C SER A 163 -16.37 13.79 3.35
N TYR A 164 -15.81 14.39 2.30
CA TYR A 164 -16.43 14.45 0.98
C TYR A 164 -16.79 13.06 0.47
N ALA A 165 -15.86 12.11 0.49
CA ALA A 165 -16.12 10.72 0.10
C ALA A 165 -17.29 10.08 0.86
N ARG A 166 -17.36 10.29 2.19
CA ARG A 166 -18.47 9.84 3.04
C ARG A 166 -19.80 10.53 2.74
N ASP A 167 -19.75 11.74 2.22
CA ASP A 167 -20.91 12.55 1.85
C ASP A 167 -21.37 12.32 0.41
N THR A 168 -20.52 11.69 -0.42
CA THR A 168 -20.78 11.42 -1.83
C THR A 168 -20.80 9.92 -2.12
N TYR A 169 -19.77 9.39 -2.79
CA TYR A 169 -19.78 8.05 -3.37
C TYR A 169 -19.81 6.91 -2.34
N MET A 170 -19.53 7.15 -1.06
CA MET A 170 -19.63 6.11 -0.02
C MET A 170 -21.05 5.98 0.56
N LYS A 171 -22.02 6.83 0.16
CA LYS A 171 -23.40 6.73 0.66
C LYS A 171 -24.03 5.41 0.22
N SER A 172 -24.51 4.63 1.19
CA SER A 172 -24.99 3.26 0.96
C SER A 172 -26.13 3.15 -0.03
N HIS A 173 -27.03 4.15 -0.11
CA HIS A 173 -28.16 4.13 -1.04
C HIS A 173 -27.74 4.14 -2.52
N LEU A 174 -26.55 4.65 -2.84
CA LEU A 174 -26.01 4.66 -4.20
C LEU A 174 -25.59 3.26 -4.68
N TRP A 175 -25.37 2.33 -3.75
CA TRP A 175 -24.86 0.99 -4.04
C TRP A 175 -25.94 -0.08 -4.16
N LYS A 176 -27.21 0.26 -3.92
CA LYS A 176 -28.36 -0.65 -4.07
C LYS A 176 -28.16 -1.96 -3.29
N ASP A 177 -28.18 -3.10 -3.98
CA ASP A 177 -27.95 -4.44 -3.44
C ASP A 177 -26.48 -4.87 -3.48
N PHE A 178 -25.58 -4.03 -4.00
CA PHE A 178 -24.15 -4.30 -4.09
C PHE A 178 -23.46 -4.14 -2.73
N ARG A 179 -22.84 -5.20 -2.23
CA ARG A 179 -22.28 -5.27 -0.88
C ARG A 179 -20.84 -4.76 -0.89
N ILE A 180 -20.67 -3.51 -0.51
CA ILE A 180 -19.39 -2.82 -0.55
C ILE A 180 -18.98 -2.33 0.84
N ARG A 181 -17.66 -2.27 1.07
CA ARG A 181 -17.06 -1.53 2.19
C ARG A 181 -15.93 -0.65 1.70
N PHE A 182 -15.76 0.48 2.37
CA PHE A 182 -14.67 1.43 2.13
C PHE A 182 -13.79 1.50 3.37
N VAL A 183 -12.48 1.54 3.15
CA VAL A 183 -11.50 1.69 4.22
C VAL A 183 -10.47 2.72 3.79
N PHE A 184 -10.31 3.77 4.57
CA PHE A 184 -9.21 4.71 4.41
C PHE A 184 -7.95 4.17 5.08
N VAL A 185 -6.82 4.26 4.39
CA VAL A 185 -5.52 3.86 4.93
C VAL A 185 -4.65 5.10 5.12
N VAL A 186 -4.18 5.30 6.34
CA VAL A 186 -3.35 6.45 6.73
C VAL A 186 -2.24 6.00 7.68
N GLY A 187 -1.18 6.80 7.79
CA GLY A 187 -0.15 6.63 8.82
C GLY A 187 -0.36 7.61 9.99
N LEU A 188 0.74 7.95 10.66
CA LEU A 188 0.78 8.94 11.74
C LEU A 188 1.40 10.27 11.26
N PRO A 189 1.01 11.40 11.87
CA PRO A 189 1.68 12.68 11.62
C PRO A 189 3.18 12.61 11.89
N THR A 190 3.99 13.20 11.01
CA THR A 190 5.44 13.29 11.19
C THR A 190 5.79 14.51 12.05
N PRO A 191 6.47 14.37 13.21
CA PRO A 191 6.82 15.49 14.09
C PRO A 191 7.52 16.64 13.36
N ASN A 192 8.58 16.31 12.60
CA ASN A 192 9.42 17.27 11.87
C ASN A 192 9.28 17.09 10.36
N GLU A 193 8.04 17.03 9.87
CA GLU A 193 7.79 16.92 8.44
C GLU A 193 8.35 18.12 7.66
N THR A 194 8.94 17.85 6.51
CA THR A 194 9.56 18.81 5.61
C THR A 194 9.04 18.56 4.19
N ASP A 195 9.03 19.61 3.36
CA ASP A 195 8.76 19.48 1.92
C ASP A 195 10.04 19.14 1.13
N VAL A 196 11.20 19.21 1.78
CA VAL A 196 12.52 18.85 1.23
C VAL A 196 12.94 17.47 1.73
N TYR A 197 13.24 16.59 0.79
CA TYR A 197 13.72 15.23 1.04
C TYR A 197 15.07 15.01 0.37
N HIS A 198 15.89 14.16 1.01
CA HIS A 198 17.22 13.81 0.52
C HIS A 198 17.32 12.29 0.33
N PHE A 199 17.77 11.85 -0.83
CA PHE A 199 18.08 10.45 -1.13
C PHE A 199 19.22 10.37 -2.12
N ASP A 200 20.24 9.55 -1.86
CA ASP A 200 21.39 9.32 -2.75
C ASP A 200 22.01 10.61 -3.36
N GLY A 201 22.17 11.65 -2.53
CA GLY A 201 22.72 12.95 -2.97
C GLY A 201 21.75 13.83 -3.76
N VAL A 202 20.53 13.37 -4.01
CA VAL A 202 19.45 14.11 -4.66
C VAL A 202 18.64 14.85 -3.61
N THR A 203 18.34 16.11 -3.87
CA THR A 203 17.44 16.92 -3.05
C THR A 203 16.17 17.19 -3.84
N VAL A 204 15.03 16.84 -3.27
CA VAL A 204 13.72 17.00 -3.90
C VAL A 204 12.83 17.86 -3.02
N ASN A 205 12.25 18.90 -3.61
CA ASN A 205 11.19 19.68 -2.98
C ASN A 205 9.83 19.27 -3.60
N LEU A 206 8.91 18.76 -2.79
CA LEU A 206 7.58 18.32 -3.28
C LEU A 206 6.67 19.47 -3.74
N GLY A 207 7.06 20.72 -3.47
CA GLY A 207 6.31 21.93 -3.77
C GLY A 207 5.32 22.33 -2.67
N ARG A 208 4.92 23.62 -2.66
CA ARG A 208 4.05 24.19 -1.61
C ARG A 208 2.67 23.53 -1.52
N ASN A 209 2.12 23.05 -2.64
CA ASN A 209 0.78 22.47 -2.68
C ASN A 209 0.73 21.12 -1.96
N ALA A 210 1.72 20.24 -2.20
CA ALA A 210 1.83 18.95 -1.52
C ALA A 210 2.00 19.08 0.01
N PHE A 211 2.65 20.16 0.47
CA PHE A 211 2.88 20.42 1.89
C PHE A 211 1.85 21.37 2.54
N GLY A 212 0.87 21.87 1.78
CA GLY A 212 -0.06 22.90 2.22
C GLY A 212 -0.84 22.51 3.47
N LEU A 213 -1.44 21.31 3.47
CA LEU A 213 -2.18 20.80 4.62
C LEU A 213 -1.26 20.51 5.82
N SER A 214 -0.06 19.98 5.60
CA SER A 214 0.90 19.74 6.68
C SER A 214 1.29 21.03 7.40
N LYS A 215 1.46 22.16 6.67
CA LYS A 215 1.78 23.47 7.27
C LYS A 215 0.73 23.94 8.27
N LEU A 216 -0.55 23.60 8.08
CA LEU A 216 -1.63 23.97 9.01
C LEU A 216 -1.43 23.34 10.39
N TYR A 217 -0.74 22.20 10.45
CA TYR A 217 -0.48 21.45 11.68
C TYR A 217 0.97 21.55 12.17
N LYS A 218 1.81 22.40 11.55
CA LYS A 218 3.25 22.51 11.87
C LYS A 218 3.53 22.84 13.34
N ASN A 219 2.65 23.63 13.96
CA ASN A 219 2.83 24.07 15.34
C ASN A 219 2.48 22.97 16.35
N SER A 220 1.63 22.01 15.98
CA SER A 220 1.29 20.88 16.82
C SER A 220 0.70 19.73 16.01
N ARG A 221 1.53 18.69 15.79
CA ARG A 221 1.11 17.45 15.12
C ARG A 221 0.10 16.66 15.95
N TRP A 222 0.07 16.90 17.27
CA TRP A 222 -0.92 16.33 18.16
C TRP A 222 -2.35 16.71 17.78
N ILE A 223 -2.59 17.92 17.28
CA ILE A 223 -3.94 18.34 16.83
C ILE A 223 -4.44 17.44 15.70
N ALA A 224 -3.58 17.13 14.73
CA ALA A 224 -3.92 16.20 13.65
C ALA A 224 -4.16 14.78 14.18
N ALA A 225 -3.30 14.29 15.08
CA ALA A 225 -3.47 12.98 15.70
C ALA A 225 -4.79 12.87 16.49
N LYS A 226 -5.18 13.94 17.20
CA LYS A 226 -6.46 14.02 17.92
C LYS A 226 -7.64 14.02 16.97
N LYS A 227 -7.60 14.84 15.91
CA LYS A 227 -8.64 14.86 14.87
C LYS A 227 -8.79 13.50 14.18
N LEU A 228 -7.67 12.82 13.91
CA LEU A 228 -7.65 11.44 13.38
C LEU A 228 -8.32 10.45 14.34
N TYR A 229 -8.02 10.54 15.63
CA TYR A 229 -8.64 9.67 16.64
C TYR A 229 -10.17 9.86 16.70
N ASP A 230 -10.62 11.11 16.73
CA ASP A 230 -12.05 11.43 16.79
C ASP A 230 -12.78 10.98 15.51
N GLU A 231 -12.17 11.19 14.34
CA GLU A 231 -12.67 10.67 13.05
C GLU A 231 -12.76 9.15 13.04
N SER A 232 -11.68 8.46 13.44
CA SER A 232 -11.61 7.00 13.45
C SER A 232 -12.69 6.38 14.35
N ARG A 233 -12.92 6.96 15.54
CA ARG A 233 -14.01 6.51 16.43
C ARG A 233 -15.40 6.78 15.85
N LYS A 234 -15.58 7.90 15.16
CA LYS A 234 -16.88 8.31 14.63
C LYS A 234 -17.32 7.43 13.46
N PHE A 235 -16.41 7.13 12.54
CA PHE A 235 -16.77 6.52 11.25
C PHE A 235 -16.38 5.05 11.10
N ASN A 236 -15.47 4.54 11.95
CA ASN A 236 -15.09 3.12 12.00
C ASN A 236 -14.46 2.54 10.71
N ASP A 237 -14.06 3.39 9.77
CA ASP A 237 -13.58 3.06 8.42
C ASP A 237 -12.09 3.36 8.21
N MET A 238 -11.33 3.49 9.29
CA MET A 238 -9.92 3.92 9.26
C MET A 238 -8.98 2.76 9.62
N LEU A 239 -8.07 2.43 8.71
CA LEU A 239 -6.88 1.61 8.98
C LEU A 239 -5.69 2.55 9.20
N VAL A 240 -5.15 2.57 10.41
CA VAL A 240 -4.04 3.46 10.79
C VAL A 240 -2.79 2.63 11.10
N GLY A 241 -1.72 2.87 10.33
CA GLY A 241 -0.40 2.27 10.54
C GLY A 241 0.52 3.11 11.42
N SER A 242 1.52 2.47 12.02
CA SER A 242 2.55 3.13 12.85
C SER A 242 3.72 3.71 12.04
N PHE A 243 3.51 4.14 10.80
CA PHE A 243 4.55 4.77 9.99
C PHE A 243 4.26 6.26 9.83
N HIS A 244 5.29 7.04 9.58
CA HIS A 244 5.15 8.46 9.24
C HIS A 244 4.47 8.59 7.87
N ASP A 245 3.30 9.23 7.85
CA ASP A 245 2.49 9.39 6.64
C ASP A 245 3.04 10.53 5.77
N THR A 246 4.02 10.20 4.94
CA THR A 246 4.68 11.12 4.01
C THR A 246 4.65 10.56 2.59
N TYR A 247 4.86 11.43 1.61
CA TYR A 247 4.85 11.04 0.19
C TYR A 247 5.81 9.89 -0.14
N PHE A 248 7.01 9.88 0.43
CA PHE A 248 7.98 8.81 0.18
C PHE A 248 7.81 7.56 1.05
N ASN A 249 6.79 7.53 1.92
CA ASN A 249 6.39 6.35 2.69
C ASN A 249 5.10 5.70 2.14
N LEU A 250 4.65 6.06 0.94
CA LEU A 250 3.47 5.46 0.31
C LEU A 250 3.57 3.93 0.18
N THR A 251 4.76 3.40 -0.06
CA THR A 251 4.98 1.94 -0.12
C THR A 251 4.69 1.25 1.22
N SER A 252 5.00 1.88 2.36
CA SER A 252 4.63 1.36 3.68
C SER A 252 3.11 1.32 3.88
N LYS A 253 2.41 2.34 3.37
CA LYS A 253 0.94 2.40 3.36
C LYS A 253 0.34 1.31 2.47
N MET A 254 0.93 1.07 1.30
CA MET A 254 0.55 -0.03 0.42
C MET A 254 0.75 -1.38 1.13
N MET A 255 1.94 -1.67 1.65
CA MET A 255 2.22 -2.93 2.35
C MET A 255 1.26 -3.18 3.53
N LEU A 256 0.95 -2.15 4.33
CA LEU A 256 -0.07 -2.26 5.38
C LEU A 256 -1.43 -2.69 4.83
N SER A 257 -1.88 -2.08 3.73
CA SER A 257 -3.16 -2.41 3.11
C SER A 257 -3.22 -3.89 2.70
N TYR A 258 -2.15 -4.40 2.10
CA TYR A 258 -2.09 -5.79 1.64
C TYR A 258 -2.00 -6.77 2.81
N ARG A 259 -1.21 -6.47 3.85
CA ARG A 259 -1.17 -7.31 5.05
C ARG A 259 -2.50 -7.35 5.79
N TRP A 260 -3.15 -6.21 5.96
CA TRP A 260 -4.45 -6.13 6.63
C TRP A 260 -5.53 -6.92 5.88
N THR A 261 -5.64 -6.74 4.56
CA THR A 261 -6.63 -7.46 3.75
C THR A 261 -6.41 -8.98 3.81
N THR A 262 -5.17 -9.43 3.68
CA THR A 262 -4.84 -10.87 3.67
C THR A 262 -5.03 -11.54 5.02
N THR A 263 -4.83 -10.80 6.11
CA THR A 263 -4.97 -11.32 7.48
C THR A 263 -6.41 -11.31 7.96
N PHE A 264 -7.15 -10.21 7.74
CA PHE A 264 -8.45 -10.00 8.37
C PHE A 264 -9.64 -10.18 7.43
N CYS A 265 -9.46 -10.01 6.11
CA CYS A 265 -10.54 -10.08 5.13
C CYS A 265 -10.61 -11.43 4.39
N LYS A 266 -9.82 -12.44 4.79
CA LYS A 266 -9.73 -13.74 4.10
C LYS A 266 -11.13 -14.36 3.95
N GLY A 267 -11.51 -14.64 2.71
CA GLY A 267 -12.81 -15.25 2.36
C GLY A 267 -14.02 -14.31 2.37
N GLN A 268 -13.88 -13.05 2.75
CA GLN A 268 -15.00 -12.10 2.85
C GLN A 268 -15.33 -11.44 1.50
N THR A 269 -14.34 -11.21 0.64
CA THR A 269 -14.55 -10.60 -0.69
C THR A 269 -13.69 -11.29 -1.76
N PRO A 270 -14.17 -11.40 -3.01
CA PRO A 270 -13.36 -11.92 -4.11
C PRO A 270 -12.46 -10.85 -4.76
N LEU A 271 -12.71 -9.55 -4.50
CA LEU A 271 -12.14 -8.45 -5.25
C LEU A 271 -11.87 -7.23 -4.37
N TYR A 272 -10.77 -6.54 -4.65
CA TYR A 272 -10.37 -5.29 -4.01
C TYR A 272 -10.18 -4.22 -5.08
N LEU A 273 -10.60 -2.99 -4.78
CA LEU A 273 -10.28 -1.80 -5.56
C LEU A 273 -9.40 -0.89 -4.71
N PHE A 274 -8.26 -0.47 -5.26
CA PHE A 274 -7.37 0.50 -4.62
C PHE A 274 -7.47 1.82 -5.38
N VAL A 275 -7.56 2.93 -4.65
CA VAL A 275 -7.74 4.27 -5.20
C VAL A 275 -7.09 5.31 -4.27
N ASP A 276 -6.66 6.43 -4.83
CA ASP A 276 -6.16 7.58 -4.07
C ASP A 276 -7.30 8.54 -3.69
N ASP A 277 -7.11 9.38 -2.68
CA ASP A 277 -8.18 10.22 -2.13
C ASP A 277 -8.50 11.49 -2.96
N ASP A 278 -7.74 11.76 -4.02
CA ASP A 278 -8.05 12.71 -5.10
C ASP A 278 -8.91 12.11 -6.22
N TYR A 279 -9.35 10.86 -6.09
CA TYR A 279 -10.27 10.23 -7.02
C TYR A 279 -11.54 9.73 -6.34
N VAL A 280 -12.64 9.68 -7.09
CA VAL A 280 -13.96 9.23 -6.62
C VAL A 280 -14.47 8.07 -7.47
N LEU A 281 -15.28 7.20 -6.87
CA LEU A 281 -15.92 6.11 -7.62
C LEU A 281 -17.28 6.53 -8.16
N LEU A 282 -17.60 6.08 -9.38
CA LEU A 282 -18.93 6.16 -9.97
C LEU A 282 -19.72 4.90 -9.58
N PRO A 283 -20.70 4.96 -8.65
CA PRO A 283 -21.31 3.76 -8.07
C PRO A 283 -21.98 2.88 -9.12
N GLY A 284 -22.82 3.46 -9.98
CA GLY A 284 -23.52 2.72 -11.02
C GLY A 284 -22.58 2.04 -12.02
N ASN A 285 -21.50 2.71 -12.41
CA ASN A 285 -20.51 2.17 -13.35
C ASN A 285 -19.67 1.07 -12.70
N THR A 286 -19.28 1.27 -11.43
CA THR A 286 -18.52 0.29 -10.64
C THR A 286 -19.30 -1.01 -10.48
N ILE A 287 -20.60 -0.93 -10.15
CA ILE A 287 -21.48 -2.10 -10.05
C ILE A 287 -21.54 -2.84 -11.38
N ARG A 288 -21.71 -2.11 -12.50
CA ARG A 288 -21.75 -2.72 -13.85
C ARG A 288 -20.43 -3.40 -14.21
N LEU A 289 -19.29 -2.78 -13.90
CA LEU A 289 -17.97 -3.36 -14.14
C LEU A 289 -17.79 -4.65 -13.33
N VAL A 290 -17.97 -4.61 -12.00
CA VAL A 290 -17.73 -5.80 -11.17
C VAL A 290 -18.66 -6.95 -11.53
N ARG A 291 -19.93 -6.66 -11.87
CA ARG A 291 -20.89 -7.69 -12.31
C ARG A 291 -20.61 -8.25 -13.71
N SER A 292 -19.89 -7.53 -14.57
CA SER A 292 -19.53 -8.01 -15.90
C SER A 292 -18.29 -8.90 -15.91
N LEU A 293 -17.48 -8.85 -14.84
CA LEU A 293 -16.31 -9.72 -14.69
C LEU A 293 -16.74 -11.17 -14.51
N ASN A 294 -16.01 -12.08 -15.16
CA ASN A 294 -16.27 -13.51 -15.07
C ASN A 294 -15.97 -14.03 -13.66
N ALA A 295 -16.99 -14.56 -12.98
CA ALA A 295 -16.91 -15.06 -11.62
C ALA A 295 -15.82 -16.14 -11.41
N SER A 296 -15.50 -16.93 -12.44
CA SER A 296 -14.48 -17.98 -12.37
C SER A 296 -13.04 -17.44 -12.22
N VAL A 297 -12.77 -16.23 -12.70
CA VAL A 297 -11.44 -15.60 -12.66
C VAL A 297 -11.38 -14.37 -11.76
N LEU A 298 -12.49 -14.00 -11.11
CA LEU A 298 -12.63 -12.78 -10.31
C LEU A 298 -11.54 -12.64 -9.24
N ARG A 299 -11.20 -13.75 -8.57
CA ARG A 299 -10.15 -13.80 -7.53
C ARG A 299 -8.73 -13.69 -8.07
N SER A 300 -8.56 -13.79 -9.39
CA SER A 300 -7.29 -13.70 -10.10
C SER A 300 -7.20 -12.46 -11.01
N THR A 301 -8.20 -11.58 -10.98
CA THR A 301 -8.23 -10.34 -11.77
C THR A 301 -7.05 -9.43 -11.42
N VAL A 302 -6.42 -8.84 -12.44
CA VAL A 302 -5.37 -7.82 -12.33
C VAL A 302 -5.66 -6.75 -13.38
N GLY A 303 -6.34 -5.67 -12.99
CA GLY A 303 -6.86 -4.70 -13.96
C GLY A 303 -6.80 -3.25 -13.51
N GLY A 304 -6.68 -2.33 -14.45
CA GLY A 304 -6.59 -0.89 -14.20
C GLY A 304 -6.06 -0.16 -15.44
N LEU A 305 -5.67 1.11 -15.29
CA LEU A 305 -4.99 1.84 -16.36
C LEU A 305 -3.51 1.46 -16.37
N VAL A 306 -3.06 0.75 -17.40
CA VAL A 306 -1.69 0.21 -17.44
C VAL A 306 -0.72 1.26 -17.98
N HIS A 307 0.29 1.59 -17.17
CA HIS A 307 1.52 2.20 -17.63
C HIS A 307 2.46 1.09 -18.12
N TYR A 308 2.58 0.94 -19.44
CA TYR A 308 3.51 -0.03 -20.04
C TYR A 308 4.96 0.34 -19.74
N THR A 309 5.89 -0.55 -20.12
CA THR A 309 7.34 -0.44 -19.85
C THR A 309 7.83 1.00 -19.94
N SER A 310 8.23 1.54 -18.78
CA SER A 310 8.54 2.96 -18.60
C SER A 310 10.00 3.13 -18.27
N VAL A 311 10.59 4.21 -18.78
CA VAL A 311 11.96 4.59 -18.41
C VAL A 311 11.96 5.03 -16.95
N VAL A 312 12.89 4.49 -16.16
CA VAL A 312 13.10 4.96 -14.79
C VAL A 312 13.62 6.40 -14.84
N ALA A 313 12.89 7.29 -14.18
CA ALA A 313 13.31 8.67 -13.98
C ALA A 313 14.62 8.67 -13.17
N ARG A 314 15.72 9.10 -13.78
CA ARG A 314 17.02 9.18 -13.10
C ARG A 314 17.29 10.60 -12.64
N PRO A 315 17.90 10.81 -11.44
CA PRO A 315 18.21 12.15 -10.95
C PRO A 315 19.11 12.97 -11.87
N SER A 316 20.01 12.31 -12.62
CA SER A 316 20.90 12.95 -13.60
C SER A 316 20.23 13.33 -14.91
N LYS A 317 18.97 12.92 -15.15
CA LYS A 317 18.23 13.18 -16.38
C LYS A 317 17.26 14.34 -16.13
N GLU A 318 17.60 15.54 -16.62
CA GLU A 318 16.84 16.80 -16.43
C GLU A 318 15.37 16.77 -16.94
N LYS A 319 14.96 15.73 -17.65
CA LYS A 319 13.62 15.64 -18.29
C LYS A 319 12.51 15.15 -17.37
N PHE A 320 12.82 14.65 -16.18
CA PHE A 320 11.84 14.05 -15.29
C PHE A 320 11.59 14.91 -14.05
N ASP A 321 10.35 14.85 -13.55
CA ASP A 321 10.04 15.39 -12.23
C ASP A 321 10.88 14.64 -11.18
N LEU A 322 11.70 15.38 -10.43
CA LEU A 322 12.60 14.82 -9.43
C LEU A 322 11.85 14.10 -8.30
N ARG A 323 10.56 14.37 -8.09
CA ARG A 323 9.70 13.66 -7.13
C ARG A 323 9.60 12.18 -7.44
N TRP A 324 9.75 11.78 -8.70
CA TRP A 324 9.72 10.38 -9.12
C TRP A 324 11.10 9.85 -9.49
N ALA A 325 12.16 10.63 -9.27
CA ALA A 325 13.52 10.19 -9.58
C ALA A 325 13.95 9.06 -8.63
N VAL A 326 14.56 8.03 -9.21
CA VAL A 326 15.04 6.83 -8.53
C VAL A 326 16.49 6.57 -8.92
N SER A 327 17.34 6.46 -7.90
CA SER A 327 18.77 6.25 -8.08
C SER A 327 19.07 4.83 -8.57
N VAL A 328 20.29 4.60 -9.07
CA VAL A 328 20.76 3.26 -9.43
C VAL A 328 20.91 2.38 -8.19
N ASN A 329 21.18 2.97 -7.01
CA ASN A 329 21.25 2.24 -5.75
C ASN A 329 19.88 1.75 -5.28
N GLU A 330 18.82 2.55 -5.52
CA GLU A 330 17.45 2.21 -5.16
C GLU A 330 16.83 1.21 -6.15
N TYR A 331 17.07 1.40 -7.45
CA TYR A 331 16.63 0.48 -8.50
C TYR A 331 17.64 0.47 -9.68
N PRO A 332 18.38 -0.63 -9.90
CA PRO A 332 19.51 -0.62 -10.82
C PRO A 332 19.12 -0.62 -12.31
N TRP A 333 17.94 -1.11 -12.68
CA TRP A 333 17.53 -1.20 -14.09
C TRP A 333 16.97 0.12 -14.62
N ASP A 334 17.14 0.35 -15.92
CA ASP A 334 16.70 1.58 -16.58
C ASP A 334 15.22 1.61 -16.95
N TYR A 335 14.52 0.49 -16.82
CA TYR A 335 13.11 0.37 -17.16
C TYR A 335 12.34 -0.32 -16.04
N TYR A 336 11.17 0.20 -15.70
CA TYR A 336 10.20 -0.51 -14.88
C TYR A 336 9.44 -1.54 -15.73
N PRO A 337 9.05 -2.69 -15.14
CA PRO A 337 8.01 -3.52 -15.74
C PRO A 337 6.67 -2.75 -15.80
N PRO A 338 5.67 -3.25 -16.56
CA PRO A 338 4.34 -2.65 -16.56
C PRO A 338 3.78 -2.50 -15.14
N TYR A 339 3.15 -1.36 -14.87
CA TYR A 339 2.50 -1.05 -13.60
C TYR A 339 1.19 -0.29 -13.84
N PHE A 340 0.40 -0.04 -12.79
CA PHE A 340 -0.83 0.77 -12.92
C PHE A 340 -0.53 2.23 -12.62
N TYR A 341 -1.18 3.16 -13.33
CA TYR A 341 -1.18 4.55 -12.90
C TYR A 341 -1.85 4.68 -11.52
N GLY A 342 -1.35 5.60 -10.69
CA GLY A 342 -1.83 5.85 -9.32
C GLY A 342 -3.28 6.30 -9.17
N ILE A 343 -4.07 6.35 -10.24
CA ILE A 343 -5.49 6.70 -10.20
C ILE A 343 -6.36 5.59 -9.60
N GLY A 344 -5.89 4.35 -9.66
CA GLY A 344 -6.56 3.20 -9.08
C GLY A 344 -6.51 1.93 -9.93
N TYR A 345 -6.78 0.80 -9.28
CA TYR A 345 -6.71 -0.53 -9.89
C TYR A 345 -7.54 -1.57 -9.12
N LEU A 346 -7.87 -2.67 -9.79
CA LEU A 346 -8.61 -3.82 -9.29
C LEU A 346 -7.71 -5.04 -9.18
N LEU A 347 -7.68 -5.66 -8.01
CA LEU A 347 -6.99 -6.92 -7.76
C LEU A 347 -7.93 -7.95 -7.15
N GLY A 348 -7.92 -9.15 -7.70
CA GLY A 348 -8.59 -10.31 -7.12
C GLY A 348 -7.95 -10.72 -5.78
N SER A 349 -8.75 -11.35 -4.91
CA SER A 349 -8.32 -11.70 -3.56
C SER A 349 -7.08 -12.61 -3.51
N ASN A 350 -6.91 -13.51 -4.48
CA ASN A 350 -5.72 -14.37 -4.53
C ASN A 350 -4.49 -13.55 -4.92
N ILE A 351 -4.64 -12.58 -5.82
CA ILE A 351 -3.54 -11.70 -6.23
C ILE A 351 -3.08 -10.82 -5.06
N VAL A 352 -4.01 -10.27 -4.27
CA VAL A 352 -3.67 -9.50 -3.06
C VAL A 352 -2.93 -10.37 -2.04
N SER A 353 -3.34 -11.64 -1.88
CA SER A 353 -2.65 -12.63 -1.04
C SER A 353 -1.22 -12.87 -1.49
N ASP A 354 -1.03 -13.22 -2.76
CA ASP A 354 0.28 -13.49 -3.33
C ASP A 354 1.18 -12.24 -3.29
N ALA A 355 0.63 -11.07 -3.58
CA ALA A 355 1.34 -9.80 -3.56
C ALA A 355 1.79 -9.41 -2.15
N SER A 356 0.94 -9.59 -1.13
CA SER A 356 1.30 -9.33 0.28
C SER A 356 2.55 -10.10 0.69
N VAL A 357 2.62 -11.38 0.31
CA VAL A 357 3.77 -12.23 0.53
C VAL A 357 4.97 -11.74 -0.29
N ALA A 358 4.81 -11.55 -1.60
CA ALA A 358 5.90 -11.14 -2.49
C ALA A 358 6.51 -9.78 -2.10
N MET A 359 5.71 -8.85 -1.58
CA MET A 359 6.18 -7.57 -1.04
C MET A 359 7.19 -7.75 0.10
N ALA A 360 7.07 -8.79 0.92
CA ALA A 360 8.03 -9.08 1.98
C ALA A 360 9.44 -9.36 1.46
N PHE A 361 9.54 -9.98 0.28
CA PHE A 361 10.79 -10.44 -0.32
C PHE A 361 11.27 -9.53 -1.46
N THR A 362 10.56 -8.44 -1.74
CA THR A 362 10.91 -7.48 -2.79
C THR A 362 11.47 -6.22 -2.13
N GLN A 363 12.65 -5.76 -2.55
CA GLN A 363 13.23 -4.53 -2.01
C GLN A 363 12.25 -3.37 -2.18
N SER A 364 11.92 -2.67 -1.09
CA SER A 364 11.00 -1.53 -1.12
C SER A 364 11.58 -0.41 -2.00
N LEU A 365 10.72 0.17 -2.83
CA LEU A 365 10.97 1.33 -3.68
C LEU A 365 10.06 2.46 -3.20
N ARG A 366 10.51 3.72 -3.18
CA ARG A 366 9.68 4.86 -2.73
C ARG A 366 8.46 5.14 -3.61
N ILE A 367 8.52 4.74 -4.87
CA ILE A 367 7.44 4.87 -5.86
C ILE A 367 6.56 3.62 -5.75
N ASP A 368 5.44 3.75 -5.04
CA ASP A 368 4.56 2.63 -4.66
C ASP A 368 3.90 1.97 -5.88
N ASP A 369 3.49 2.76 -6.87
CA ASP A 369 2.90 2.25 -8.12
C ASP A 369 3.90 1.36 -8.89
N SER A 370 5.13 1.85 -9.08
CA SER A 370 6.20 1.09 -9.73
C SER A 370 6.63 -0.12 -8.89
N PHE A 371 6.64 0.00 -7.57
CA PHE A 371 6.89 -1.11 -6.65
C PHE A 371 5.88 -2.24 -6.84
N LEU A 372 4.59 -1.92 -6.93
CA LEU A 372 3.55 -2.92 -7.20
C LEU A 372 3.75 -3.58 -8.57
N GLY A 373 4.12 -2.82 -9.60
CA GLY A 373 4.46 -3.40 -10.92
C GLY A 373 5.61 -4.40 -10.85
N ILE A 374 6.66 -4.09 -10.09
CA ILE A 374 7.78 -5.01 -9.83
C ILE A 374 7.27 -6.28 -9.12
N VAL A 375 6.44 -6.13 -8.08
CA VAL A 375 5.87 -7.27 -7.33
C VAL A 375 5.00 -8.15 -8.23
N LEU A 376 4.12 -7.57 -9.04
CA LEU A 376 3.23 -8.30 -9.95
C LEU A 376 4.00 -8.99 -11.08
N SER A 377 5.03 -8.34 -11.62
CA SER A 377 5.94 -8.92 -12.62
C SER A 377 6.67 -10.15 -12.06
N ARG A 378 7.16 -10.06 -10.81
CA ARG A 378 7.81 -11.18 -10.12
C ARG A 378 6.87 -12.35 -9.83
N LEU A 379 5.57 -12.08 -9.72
CA LEU A 379 4.51 -13.09 -9.61
C LEU A 379 4.03 -13.59 -10.98
N ASN A 380 4.70 -13.21 -12.07
CA ASN A 380 4.34 -13.52 -13.45
C ASN A 380 2.87 -13.17 -13.77
N ARG A 381 2.38 -12.03 -13.24
CA ARG A 381 1.02 -11.56 -13.49
C ARG A 381 0.99 -10.62 -14.68
N THR A 382 0.11 -10.90 -15.63
CA THR A 382 -0.18 -10.00 -16.74
C THR A 382 -1.20 -8.94 -16.31
N LEU A 383 -0.86 -7.67 -16.49
CA LEU A 383 -1.75 -6.56 -16.18
C LEU A 383 -2.73 -6.35 -17.33
N THR A 384 -4.02 -6.24 -17.01
CA THR A 384 -5.08 -5.99 -17.98
C THR A 384 -5.41 -4.51 -18.03
N ASN A 385 -5.24 -3.87 -19.18
CA ASN A 385 -5.69 -2.49 -19.36
C ASN A 385 -7.22 -2.43 -19.42
N MET A 386 -7.83 -1.72 -18.48
CA MET A 386 -9.28 -1.53 -18.38
C MET A 386 -9.62 -0.09 -18.75
N LYS A 387 -10.39 0.09 -19.82
CA LYS A 387 -10.81 1.42 -20.31
C LYS A 387 -11.62 2.21 -19.28
N GLU A 388 -12.26 1.51 -18.35
CA GLU A 388 -13.03 2.06 -17.24
C GLU A 388 -12.16 2.87 -16.26
N PHE A 389 -10.83 2.71 -16.32
CA PHE A 389 -9.84 3.51 -15.63
C PHE A 389 -9.17 4.41 -16.66
N SER A 390 -9.34 5.72 -16.56
CA SER A 390 -8.79 6.69 -17.50
C SER A 390 -8.45 7.99 -16.78
N MET A 391 -7.36 8.65 -17.22
CA MET A 391 -7.07 10.04 -16.87
C MET A 391 -7.75 11.03 -17.83
N ASP A 392 -8.26 10.55 -18.98
CA ASP A 392 -8.98 11.38 -19.94
C ASP A 392 -10.49 11.34 -19.66
N GLU A 393 -10.94 12.39 -18.97
CA GLU A 393 -12.34 12.64 -18.62
C GLU A 393 -13.06 13.57 -19.61
N SER A 394 -12.34 14.06 -20.62
CA SER A 394 -12.76 15.20 -21.44
C SER A 394 -13.86 14.86 -22.45
N THR A 395 -14.01 13.59 -22.84
CA THR A 395 -15.00 13.21 -23.84
C THR A 395 -16.34 12.77 -23.20
N PRO A 396 -17.50 13.29 -23.63
CA PRO A 396 -18.79 12.88 -23.08
C PRO A 396 -19.06 11.37 -23.18
N LYS A 397 -18.53 10.70 -24.22
CA LYS A 397 -18.66 9.25 -24.39
C LYS A 397 -17.80 8.46 -23.41
N THR A 398 -16.66 8.98 -22.94
CA THR A 398 -15.82 8.30 -21.94
C THR A 398 -16.50 8.27 -20.58
N LYS A 399 -17.14 9.37 -20.16
CA LYS A 399 -17.79 9.52 -18.84
C LYS A 399 -18.75 8.38 -18.47
N TYR A 400 -19.52 7.85 -19.43
CA TYR A 400 -20.54 6.82 -19.15
C TYR A 400 -20.00 5.43 -18.77
N PHE A 401 -18.70 5.18 -18.95
CA PHE A 401 -18.08 3.91 -18.56
C PHE A 401 -16.96 4.05 -17.54
N LEU A 402 -16.49 5.26 -17.23
CA LEU A 402 -15.47 5.45 -16.20
C LEU A 402 -15.98 4.98 -14.85
N VAL A 403 -15.16 4.24 -14.12
CA VAL A 403 -15.46 3.87 -12.73
C VAL A 403 -14.83 4.81 -11.73
N ILE A 404 -13.81 5.56 -12.16
CA ILE A 404 -13.06 6.50 -11.34
C ILE A 404 -12.89 7.81 -12.13
N ILE A 405 -13.04 8.95 -11.44
CA ILE A 405 -12.76 10.30 -11.94
C ILE A 405 -12.11 11.13 -10.84
N ASP A 406 -11.43 12.21 -11.24
CA ASP A 406 -10.81 13.20 -10.36
C ASP A 406 -11.88 13.86 -9.47
N ILE A 407 -11.53 14.07 -8.21
CA ILE A 407 -12.43 14.68 -7.21
C ILE A 407 -12.85 16.10 -7.62
N ASP A 408 -11.99 16.85 -8.31
CA ASP A 408 -12.23 18.24 -8.68
C ASP A 408 -13.26 18.38 -9.81
N THR A 409 -13.49 17.32 -10.60
CA THR A 409 -14.49 17.31 -11.68
C THR A 409 -15.79 16.60 -11.28
N ALA A 410 -15.79 15.94 -10.12
CA ALA A 410 -16.83 14.99 -9.76
C ALA A 410 -18.22 15.62 -9.57
N ASP A 411 -18.28 16.81 -8.96
CA ASP A 411 -19.53 17.54 -8.73
C ASP A 411 -20.15 18.09 -10.01
N ASP A 412 -19.36 18.25 -11.08
CA ASP A 412 -19.84 18.63 -12.42
C ASP A 412 -20.33 17.42 -13.22
N ILE A 413 -20.04 16.19 -12.76
CA ILE A 413 -20.32 14.97 -13.51
C ILE A 413 -21.43 14.14 -12.84
N ILE A 414 -21.57 14.17 -11.51
CA ILE A 414 -22.42 13.23 -10.79
C ILE A 414 -23.42 13.96 -9.89
N ASN A 415 -24.69 13.54 -9.98
CA ASN A 415 -25.67 13.90 -8.98
C ASN A 415 -25.57 12.95 -7.78
N TRP A 416 -24.89 13.36 -6.71
CA TRP A 416 -24.68 12.51 -5.52
C TRP A 416 -25.95 12.12 -4.75
N LYS A 417 -27.09 12.74 -5.05
CA LYS A 417 -28.37 12.32 -4.48
C LYS A 417 -28.87 11.04 -5.15
N THR A 418 -28.72 10.92 -6.47
CA THR A 418 -29.25 9.77 -7.24
C THR A 418 -28.16 8.80 -7.69
N GLY A 419 -26.91 9.24 -7.80
CA GLY A 419 -25.79 8.51 -8.38
C GLY A 419 -25.75 8.55 -9.90
N ASP A 420 -26.60 9.36 -10.54
CA ASP A 420 -26.68 9.47 -11.99
C ASP A 420 -25.61 10.42 -12.53
N ILE A 421 -25.08 10.09 -13.70
CA ILE A 421 -24.19 10.96 -14.46
C ILE A 421 -25.03 12.07 -15.09
N MET A 422 -24.62 13.31 -14.89
CA MET A 422 -25.29 14.50 -15.43
C MET A 422 -24.93 14.68 -16.90
N ASN A 423 -25.95 14.88 -17.73
CA ASN A 423 -25.78 15.23 -19.13
C ASN A 423 -25.69 16.75 -19.22
N HIS A 424 -24.48 17.30 -19.24
CA HIS A 424 -24.24 18.70 -19.58
C HIS A 424 -23.95 18.85 -21.07
#